data_AF-A0A5D3JZ14-F1
#
_entry.id   AF-A0A5D3JZ14-F1
#
_cell.length_a   1.000
_cell.length_b   1.000
_cell.length_c   1.000
_cell.angle_alpha   90.00
_cell.angle_beta   90.00
_cell.angle_gamma   90.00
#
_symmetry.space_group_name_H-M   'P 1'
#
loop_
_entity.id
_entity.type
_entity.pdbx_description
1 polymer ?
#
loop_
_entity_poly.entity_id
_entity_poly.type
_entity_poly.pdbx_seq_one_letter_code
_entity_poly.pdbx_strand_id
1 'polypeptide(L)' 'MTCPYCKAENADSALVCTSCSRDIAVPATLIAERDDLLRKRDQLRVELTQARDEIEAIMRRRKSR' A
#
# COMPACT_ATOMS: atom_id res chain seq x y z
N MET A 1 9.84 0.22 20.80
CA MET A 1 10.00 0.54 19.37
C MET A 1 11.15 1.51 19.15
N THR A 2 11.84 1.42 18.00
CA THR A 2 12.93 2.35 17.65
C THR A 2 12.37 3.55 16.90
N CYS A 3 12.67 4.76 17.36
CA CYS A 3 12.27 5.99 16.67
C CYS A 3 12.88 6.01 15.25
N PRO A 4 12.05 6.14 14.19
CA PRO A 4 12.56 6.09 12.82
C PRO A 4 13.49 7.26 12.49
N TYR A 5 13.38 8.38 13.21
CA TYR A 5 14.14 9.60 13.00
C TYR A 5 15.49 9.61 13.73
N CYS A 6 15.48 9.56 15.06
CA CYS A 6 16.70 9.72 15.87
C CYS A 6 17.26 8.40 16.43
N LYS A 7 16.62 7.26 16.11
CA LYS A 7 17.04 5.90 16.49
C LYS A 7 17.02 5.60 18.00
N ALA A 8 16.51 6.49 18.83
CA ALA A 8 16.30 6.22 20.25
C ALA A 8 15.24 5.12 20.47
N GLU A 9 15.41 4.32 21.52
CA GLU A 9 14.41 3.37 21.97
C GLU A 9 13.29 4.09 22.73
N ASN A 10 12.05 3.71 22.46
CA ASN A 10 10.85 4.23 23.10
C ASN A 10 9.94 3.04 23.46
N ALA A 11 9.01 3.22 24.41
CA ALA A 11 7.97 2.23 24.68
C ALA A 11 7.17 1.93 23.40
N ASP A 12 6.66 0.71 23.23
CA ASP A 12 5.89 0.34 22.04
C ASP A 12 4.57 1.12 21.90
N SER A 13 4.04 1.63 23.02
CA SER A 13 2.86 2.49 23.07
C SER A 13 3.17 3.99 22.90
N ALA A 14 4.44 4.38 22.72
CA ALA A 14 4.82 5.78 22.64
C ALA A 14 4.28 6.44 21.37
N LEU A 15 3.48 7.50 21.53
CA LEU A 15 2.98 8.29 20.40
C LEU A 15 4.03 9.27 19.87
N VAL A 16 4.88 9.77 20.76
CA VAL A 16 5.93 10.77 20.51
C VAL A 16 7.26 10.24 21.04
N CYS A 17 8.34 10.49 20.31
CA CYS A 17 9.68 10.15 20.74
C CYS A 17 10.14 11.04 21.90
N THR A 18 10.58 10.44 23.00
CA THR A 18 11.06 11.18 24.19
C THR A 18 12.38 11.93 23.95
N SER A 19 13.18 11.51 22.97
CA SER A 19 14.48 12.13 22.68
C SER A 19 14.42 13.25 21.65
N CYS A 20 13.59 13.12 20.61
CA CYS A 20 13.54 14.10 19.51
C CYS A 20 12.18 14.78 19.33
N SER A 21 11.20 14.48 20.18
CA SER A 21 9.87 15.10 20.21
C SER A 21 9.03 14.97 18.93
N ARG A 22 9.38 14.05 18.03
CA ARG A 22 8.59 13.75 16.82
C ARG A 22 7.52 12.71 17.10
N ASP A 23 6.39 12.82 16.42
CA ASP A 23 5.37 11.77 16.38
C ASP A 23 5.97 10.51 15.75
N ILE A 24 5.83 9.37 16.43
CA ILE A 24 6.37 8.07 16.00
C ILE A 24 5.31 6.99 15.90
N ALA A 25 4.11 7.21 16.44
CA ALA A 25 2.97 6.33 16.21
C ALA A 25 2.25 6.70 14.92
N VAL A 26 1.86 5.69 14.15
CA VAL A 26 0.95 5.85 13.01
C VAL A 26 -0.47 5.62 13.52
N PRO A 27 -1.38 6.60 13.41
CA PRO A 27 -2.78 6.43 13.78
C PRO A 27 -3.43 5.22 13.11
N ALA A 28 -4.23 4.46 13.86
CA ALA A 28 -4.92 3.27 13.35
C ALA A 28 -5.80 3.57 12.12
N THR A 29 -6.35 4.78 12.04
CA THR A 29 -7.14 5.24 10.89
C THR A 29 -6.31 5.30 9.61
N LEU A 30 -5.06 5.77 9.66
CA LEU A 30 -4.16 5.81 8.50
C LEU A 30 -3.71 4.41 8.08
N ILE A 31 -3.53 3.50 9.04
CA ILE A 31 -3.23 2.09 8.76
C ILE A 31 -4.40 1.45 7.99
N ALA A 32 -5.63 1.65 8.47
CA ALA A 32 -6.83 1.15 7.82
C ALA A 32 -7.01 1.72 6.41
N GLU A 33 -6.80 3.04 6.24
CA GLU A 33 -6.88 3.69 4.92
C GLU A 33 -5.84 3.14 3.95
N ARG A 34 -4.59 2.95 4.41
CA ARG A 34 -3.54 2.31 3.61
C ARG A 34 -3.97 0.91 3.16
N ASP A 35 -4.51 0.11 4.06
CA ASP A 35 -4.90 -1.27 3.76
C ASP A 35 -6.07 -1.31 2.76
N ASP A 36 -7.02 -0.39 2.87
CA ASP A 36 -8.09 -0.19 1.89
C ASP A 36 -7.55 0.19 0.51
N LEU A 37 -6.58 1.10 0.45
CA LEU A 37 -5.93 1.51 -0.80
C LEU A 37 -5.15 0.36 -1.44
N LEU A 38 -4.47 -0.47 -0.64
CA LEU A 38 -3.78 -1.66 -1.14
C LEU A 38 -4.76 -2.65 -1.78
N ARG A 39 -5.90 -2.92 -1.11
CA ARG A 39 -6.96 -3.78 -1.67
C ARG A 39 -7.51 -3.24 -2.99
N LYS A 40 -7.81 -1.94 -3.06
CA LYS A 40 -8.29 -1.29 -4.29
C LYS A 40 -7.27 -1.40 -5.43
N ARG A 41 -5.99 -1.14 -5.13
CA ARG A 41 -4.90 -1.25 -6.11
C ARG A 41 -4.79 -2.67 -6.66
N ASP A 42 -4.87 -3.68 -5.80
CA ASP A 42 -4.70 -5.07 -6.22
C ASP A 42 -5.89 -5.54 -7.05
N GLN A 43 -7.11 -5.12 -6.70
CA GLN A 43 -8.30 -5.33 -7.54
C GLN A 43 -8.14 -4.70 -8.94
N LEU A 44 -7.72 -3.44 -9.01
CA LEU A 44 -7.51 -2.75 -10.29
C LEU A 44 -6.43 -3.41 -11.16
N ARG A 45 -5.40 -4.02 -10.54
CA ARG A 45 -4.36 -4.76 -11.27
C ARG A 45 -4.90 -6.04 -11.90
N VAL A 46 -5.78 -6.75 -11.20
CA VAL A 46 -6.46 -7.94 -11.74
C VAL A 46 -7.33 -7.54 -12.93
N GLU A 47 -8.17 -6.53 -12.78
CA GLU A 47 -9.05 -6.04 -13.85
C GLU A 47 -8.25 -5.58 -15.08
N LEU A 48 -7.16 -4.84 -14.87
CA LEU A 48 -6.29 -4.40 -15.96
C LEU A 48 -5.65 -5.59 -16.71
N THR A 49 -5.29 -6.65 -15.98
CA THR A 49 -4.70 -7.85 -16.58
C THR A 49 -5.74 -8.56 -17.44
N GLN A 50 -6.95 -8.77 -16.92
CA GLN A 50 -8.07 -9.36 -17.66
C GLN A 50 -8.40 -8.58 -18.93
N ALA A 51 -8.52 -7.26 -18.84
CA ALA A 51 -8.81 -6.42 -19.99
C ALA A 51 -7.71 -6.51 -21.07
N ARG A 52 -6.43 -6.61 -20.67
CA ARG A 52 -5.32 -6.79 -21.61
C ARG A 52 -5.40 -8.14 -22.32
N ASP A 53 -5.67 -9.21 -21.59
CA ASP A 53 -5.80 -10.56 -22.14
C ASP A 53 -6.98 -10.65 -23.13
N GLU A 54 -8.10 -10.01 -22.81
CA GLU A 54 -9.27 -9.92 -23.69
C GLU A 54 -8.95 -9.19 -25.01
N ILE A 55 -8.27 -8.03 -24.92
CA ILE A 55 -7.82 -7.28 -26.11
C ILE A 55 -6.89 -8.14 -26.96
N GLU A 56 -5.92 -8.82 -26.35
CA GLU A 56 -5.00 -9.69 -27.05
C GLU A 56 -5.73 -10.83 -27.78
N ALA A 57 -6.70 -11.47 -27.12
CA ALA A 57 -7.51 -12.52 -27.72
C ALA A 57 -8.30 -12.01 -28.94
N ILE A 58 -8.89 -10.82 -28.85
CA ILE A 58 -9.60 -10.17 -29.98
C ILE A 58 -8.62 -9.91 -31.14
N MET A 59 -7.44 -9.37 -30.85
CA MET A 59 -6.43 -9.06 -31.86
C MET A 59 -5.92 -10.31 -32.58
N ARG A 60 -5.65 -11.40 -31.83
CA ARG A 60 -5.25 -12.69 -32.40
C ARG A 60 -6.33 -13.28 -33.32
N ARG A 61 -7.61 -13.22 -32.91
CA ARG A 61 -8.74 -13.68 -33.74
C ARG A 61 -8.87 -12.90 -35.03
N ARG A 62 -8.66 -11.57 -35.00
CA ARG A 62 -8.69 -10.73 -36.21
C ARG A 62 -7.54 -11.04 -37.18
N LYS A 63 -6.34 -11.34 -36.67
CA LYS A 63 -5.17 -11.68 -37.49
C LYS A 63 -5.27 -13.06 -38.15
N SER A 64 -6.02 -13.98 -37.55
CA SER A 64 -6.21 -15.35 -38.04
C SER A 64 -7.31 -15.48 -39.11
N ARG A 65 -7.99 -14.40 -39.48
CA ARG A 65 -9.14 -14.36 -40.39
C ARG A 65 -8.77 -13.58 -41.64
#